data_AF-A0A0C3AL44-F1
#
_entry.id   AF-A0A0C3AL44-F1
#
_cell.length_a   1.000
_cell.length_b   1.000
_cell.length_c   1.000
_cell.angle_alpha   90.00
_cell.angle_beta   90.00
_cell.angle_gamma   90.00
#
_symmetry.space_group_name_H-M   'P 1'
#
loop_
_entity.id
_entity.type
_entity.pdbx_description
1 polymer ?
#
loop_
_entity_poly.entity_id
_entity_poly.type
_entity_poly.pdbx_seq_one_letter_code
_entity_poly.pdbx_strand_id
1 'polypeptide(L)'
;METSVQQCIMHGAGCILIFEYSYFHLPANTGQRDIIALAVKEYQESSTQNTVVEALQHTIQEHNEDHITLHQTIVDIIVKNRMSNKFKLTQQLATQA
;
A
#
# COMPACT_ATOMS: atom_id res chain seq x y z
N MET A 1 16.60 -15.55 -7.61
CA MET A 1 17.16 -14.22 -7.89
C MET A 1 16.00 -13.41 -8.41
N GLU A 2 15.46 -12.48 -7.61
CA GLU A 2 14.35 -11.63 -8.06
C GLU A 2 14.81 -10.83 -9.28
N THR A 3 13.99 -10.79 -10.33
CA THR A 3 14.30 -9.99 -11.51
C THR A 3 14.15 -8.50 -11.17
N SER A 4 14.88 -7.63 -11.88
CA SER A 4 14.72 -6.17 -11.70
C SER A 4 13.27 -5.71 -11.83
N VAL A 5 12.47 -6.40 -12.66
CA VAL A 5 11.04 -6.15 -12.85
C VAL A 5 10.23 -6.47 -11.59
N GLN A 6 10.49 -7.61 -10.93
CA GLN A 6 9.82 -7.97 -9.67
C GLN A 6 10.06 -6.92 -8.59
N GLN A 7 11.31 -6.45 -8.47
CA GLN A 7 11.66 -5.40 -7.52
C GLN A 7 10.96 -4.07 -7.84
N CYS A 8 10.87 -3.71 -9.13
CA CYS A 8 10.11 -2.52 -9.56
C CYS A 8 8.63 -2.62 -9.20
N ILE A 9 8.00 -3.79 -9.39
CA ILE A 9 6.58 -4.00 -9.04
C ILE A 9 6.37 -3.82 -7.53
N MET A 10 7.19 -4.48 -6.71
CA MET A 10 7.08 -4.39 -5.25
C MET A 10 7.32 -2.97 -4.74
N HIS A 11 8.35 -2.29 -5.26
CA HIS A 11 8.64 -0.91 -4.88
C HIS A 11 7.52 0.04 -5.33
N GLY A 12 7.04 -0.12 -6.56
CA GLY A 12 5.94 0.67 -7.11
C GLY A 12 4.65 0.54 -6.30
N ALA A 13 4.28 -0.69 -5.91
CA ALA A 13 3.14 -0.94 -5.04
C ALA A 13 3.28 -0.24 -3.68
N GLY A 14 4.46 -0.33 -3.06
CA GLY A 14 4.75 0.38 -1.82
C GLY A 14 4.61 1.90 -1.96
N CYS A 15 5.16 2.49 -3.03
CA CYS A 15 5.00 3.92 -3.30
C CYS A 15 3.53 4.34 -3.43
N ILE A 16 2.72 3.56 -4.16
CA ILE A 16 1.29 3.86 -4.33
C ILE A 16 0.57 3.90 -2.97
N LEU A 17 0.82 2.92 -2.11
CA LEU A 17 0.21 2.84 -0.78
C LEU A 17 0.64 4.00 0.13
N ILE A 18 1.93 4.35 0.10
CA ILE A 18 2.48 5.49 0.85
C ILE A 18 1.84 6.80 0.38
N PHE A 19 1.79 7.05 -0.94
CA PHE A 19 1.21 8.27 -1.49
C PHE A 19 -0.29 8.37 -1.24
N GLU A 20 -1.02 7.26 -1.37
CA GLU A 20 -2.43 7.19 -1.02
C GLU A 20 -2.65 7.61 0.44
N TYR A 21 -1.90 7.01 1.37
CA TYR A 21 -2.02 7.31 2.79
C TYR A 21 -1.66 8.76 3.12
N SER A 22 -0.60 9.29 2.49
CA SER A 22 -0.23 10.70 2.62
C SER A 22 -1.34 11.63 2.12
N TYR A 23 -1.97 11.31 1.00
CA TYR A 23 -3.07 12.10 0.42
C TYR A 23 -4.25 12.25 1.39
N PHE A 24 -4.67 11.15 2.03
CA PHE A 24 -5.77 11.20 3.00
C PHE A 24 -5.41 11.91 4.32
N HIS A 25 -4.11 12.04 4.64
CA HIS A 25 -3.63 12.78 5.83
C HIS A 25 -3.49 14.29 5.61
N LEU A 26 -3.38 14.77 4.36
CA LEU A 26 -3.16 16.18 4.02
C LEU A 26 -4.17 17.15 4.66
N PRO A 27 -5.49 16.87 4.73
CA PRO A 27 -6.45 17.81 5.31
C PRO A 27 -6.37 17.93 6.84
N ALA A 28 -5.87 16.90 7.54
CA ALA A 28 -5.86 16.85 9.01
C ALA A 28 -4.56 17.39 9.63
N ASN A 29 -3.50 17.53 8.84
CA ASN A 29 -2.13 17.69 9.35
C ASN A 29 -1.36 18.86 8.74
N THR A 30 -2.00 20.04 8.63
CA THR A 30 -1.35 21.28 8.15
C THR A 30 -0.10 21.70 8.94
N GLY A 31 0.16 21.09 10.10
CA GLY A 31 1.36 21.30 10.92
C GLY A 31 2.45 20.22 10.83
N GLN A 32 2.19 19.05 10.24
CA GLN A 32 3.20 17.98 10.15
C GLN A 32 4.03 18.17 8.87
N ARG A 33 5.27 18.68 9.03
CA ARG A 33 6.20 18.93 7.93
C ARG A 33 6.63 17.68 7.14
N ASP A 34 6.25 16.48 7.56
CA ASP A 34 6.70 15.24 6.91
C ASP A 34 5.65 14.12 6.93
N ILE A 35 4.48 14.39 6.34
CA ILE A 35 3.41 13.40 6.15
C ILE A 35 3.90 12.18 5.35
N ILE A 36 4.89 12.35 4.48
CA ILE A 36 5.49 11.25 3.72
C ILE A 36 6.33 10.36 4.65
N ALA A 37 7.17 10.91 5.51
CA ALA A 37 7.90 10.10 6.48
C ALA A 37 6.97 9.35 7.44
N LEU A 38 5.86 9.96 7.86
CA LEU A 38 4.84 9.26 8.64
C LEU A 38 4.23 8.09 7.86
N ALA A 39 3.88 8.30 6.60
CA ALA A 39 3.33 7.27 5.73
C ALA A 39 4.31 6.11 5.49
N VAL A 40 5.60 6.43 5.26
CA VAL A 40 6.68 5.45 5.13
C VAL A 40 6.81 4.63 6.41
N LYS A 41 6.87 5.31 7.56
CA LYS A 41 6.95 4.66 8.87
C LYS A 41 5.78 3.71 9.09
N GLU A 42 4.56 4.16 8.81
CA GLU A 42 3.36 3.33 8.93
C GLU A 42 3.41 2.12 7.98
N TYR A 43 3.89 2.30 6.74
CA TYR A 43 4.02 1.20 5.79
C TYR A 43 5.01 0.14 6.28
N GLN A 44 6.14 0.57 6.85
CA GLN A 44 7.23 -0.28 7.34
C GLN A 44 6.94 -0.96 8.69
N GLU A 45 6.36 -0.22 9.64
CA GLU A 45 6.09 -0.72 10.99
C GLU A 45 4.79 -1.52 11.08
N SER A 46 3.86 -1.32 10.13
CA SER A 46 2.68 -2.16 10.02
C SER A 46 2.99 -3.50 9.33
N SER A 47 2.11 -4.47 9.50
CA SER A 47 2.16 -5.71 8.72
C SER A 47 1.89 -5.51 7.22
N THR A 48 1.60 -4.30 6.76
CA THR A 48 1.22 -3.99 5.37
C THR A 48 2.36 -4.29 4.40
N GLN A 49 3.58 -3.83 4.68
CA GLN A 49 4.72 -4.08 3.79
C GLN A 49 4.95 -5.57 3.58
N ASN A 50 5.07 -6.34 4.66
CA ASN A 50 5.31 -7.79 4.56
C ASN A 50 4.18 -8.50 3.82
N THR A 51 2.91 -8.17 4.15
CA THR A 51 1.74 -8.75 3.49
C THR A 51 1.73 -8.47 1.99
N VAL A 52 2.04 -7.25 1.58
CA VAL A 52 2.05 -6.84 0.17
C VAL A 52 3.21 -7.50 -0.58
N VAL A 53 4.41 -7.51 0.00
CA VAL A 53 5.59 -8.14 -0.61
C VAL A 53 5.37 -9.64 -0.81
N GLU A 54 4.91 -10.35 0.22
CA GLU A 54 4.63 -11.79 0.13
C GLU A 54 3.55 -12.10 -0.92
N ALA A 55 2.45 -11.34 -0.93
CA ALA A 55 1.38 -11.53 -1.90
C ALA A 55 1.83 -11.26 -3.34
N LEU A 56 2.63 -10.22 -3.56
CA LEU A 56 3.18 -9.90 -4.88
C LEU A 56 4.19 -10.95 -5.33
N GLN A 57 5.08 -11.43 -4.45
CA GLN A 57 6.01 -12.50 -4.76
C GLN A 57 5.27 -13.77 -5.21
N HIS A 58 4.25 -14.19 -4.46
CA HIS A 58 3.43 -15.35 -4.81
C HIS A 58 2.74 -15.15 -6.17
N THR A 59 2.10 -14.01 -6.37
CA THR A 59 1.34 -13.70 -7.60
C THR A 59 2.24 -13.66 -8.83
N ILE A 60 3.42 -13.04 -8.72
CA ILE A 60 4.37 -12.98 -9.84
C ILE A 60 4.91 -14.37 -10.17
N GLN A 61 5.12 -15.23 -9.17
CA GLN A 61 5.53 -16.62 -9.41
C GLN A 61 4.43 -17.43 -10.09
N GLU A 62 3.16 -17.26 -9.69
CA GLU A 62 2.02 -18.01 -10.19
C GLU A 62 1.58 -17.59 -11.60
N HIS A 63 1.65 -16.30 -11.92
CA HIS A 63 1.09 -15.73 -13.16
C HIS A 63 2.15 -15.09 -14.08
N ASN A 64 3.42 -15.50 -13.99
CA ASN A 64 4.51 -14.88 -14.76
C ASN A 64 4.27 -14.87 -16.29
N GLU A 65 3.52 -15.86 -16.81
CA GLU A 65 3.22 -16.00 -18.24
C GLU A 65 1.86 -15.39 -18.65
N ASP A 66 0.96 -15.16 -17.69
CA ASP A 66 -0.34 -14.51 -17.92
C ASP A 66 -0.32 -13.08 -17.39
N HIS A 67 0.17 -12.18 -18.23
CA HIS A 67 0.31 -10.77 -17.87
C HIS A 67 -1.02 -10.05 -17.59
N ILE A 68 -2.14 -10.50 -18.17
CA ILE A 68 -3.44 -9.86 -17.93
C ILE A 68 -3.89 -10.17 -16.51
N THR A 69 -3.87 -11.44 -16.13
CA THR A 69 -4.20 -11.87 -14.77
C THR A 69 -3.21 -11.29 -13.76
N LEU A 70 -1.92 -11.30 -14.07
CA LEU A 70 -0.88 -10.72 -13.21
C LEU A 70 -1.14 -9.24 -12.89
N HIS A 71 -1.39 -8.42 -13.92
CA HIS A 71 -1.64 -6.99 -13.71
C HIS A 71 -2.90 -6.74 -12.88
N GLN A 72 -3.98 -7.49 -13.14
CA GLN A 72 -5.21 -7.37 -12.37
C GLN A 72 -4.98 -7.72 -10.90
N THR A 73 -4.30 -8.84 -10.63
CA THR A 73 -4.05 -9.29 -9.26
C THR A 73 -3.12 -8.34 -8.49
N ILE A 74 -2.12 -7.72 -9.15
CA ILE A 74 -1.28 -6.67 -8.54
C ILE A 74 -2.16 -5.50 -8.09
N VAL A 75 -3.08 -5.03 -8.94
CA VAL A 75 -4.01 -3.95 -8.60
C VAL A 75 -4.89 -4.36 -7.42
N ASP A 76 -5.43 -5.57 -7.43
CA ASP A 76 -6.29 -6.07 -6.36
C ASP A 76 -5.54 -6.17 -5.02
N ILE A 77 -4.27 -6.58 -5.02
CA ILE A 77 -3.42 -6.59 -3.84
C ILE A 77 -3.25 -5.18 -3.28
N ILE A 78 -2.95 -4.19 -4.13
CA ILE A 78 -2.81 -2.79 -3.70
C ILE A 78 -4.13 -2.29 -3.11
N VAL A 79 -5.26 -2.55 -3.78
CA VAL A 79 -6.58 -2.13 -3.32
C VAL A 79 -6.96 -2.75 -1.97
N LYS A 80 -6.69 -4.04 -1.79
CA LYS A 80 -6.97 -4.76 -0.53
C LYS A 80 -6.12 -4.26 0.64
N ASN A 81 -4.89 -3.83 0.36
CA ASN A 81 -3.93 -3.38 1.37
C ASN A 81 -3.85 -1.85 1.52
N ARG A 82 -4.81 -1.11 0.94
CA ARG A 82 -4.91 0.35 1.10
C ARG A 82 -4.82 0.73 2.57
N MET A 83 -3.82 1.52 2.91
CA MET A 83 -3.58 1.98 4.28
C MET A 83 -4.64 3.01 4.71
N SER A 84 -5.32 3.64 3.75
CA SER A 84 -6.41 4.58 3.99
C SER A 84 -7.66 3.97 4.64
N ASN A 85 -7.80 2.64 4.59
CA ASN A 85 -8.91 1.96 5.27
C ASN A 85 -8.91 2.23 6.78
N LYS A 86 -7.76 2.58 7.37
CA LYS A 86 -7.67 3.02 8.77
C LYS A 86 -8.50 4.28 9.05
N PHE A 87 -8.64 5.22 8.12
CA PHE A 87 -9.46 6.43 8.31
C PHE A 87 -10.96 6.16 8.33
N LYS A 88 -11.43 5.08 7.70
CA LYS A 88 -12.85 4.71 7.71
C LYS A 88 -13.31 4.35 9.13
N LEU A 89 -12.45 3.70 9.92
CA LEU A 89 -12.74 3.39 11.32
C LEU A 89 -12.71 4.64 12.21
N THR A 90 -11.73 5.53 12.02
CA THR A 90 -11.58 6.72 12.86
C THR A 90 -12.73 7.72 12.68
N GLN A 91 -13.29 7.84 11.46
CA GLN A 91 -14.46 8.69 11.22
C GLN A 91 -15.77 8.11 11.79
N GLN A 92 -15.91 6.77 11.83
CA GLN A 92 -17.09 6.11 12.40
C GLN A 92 -17.14 6.21 13.94
N LEU A 93 -15.99 6.18 14.61
CA LEU A 93 -15.92 6.36 16.08
C LEU A 93 -16.16 7.82 16.49
N ALA A 94 -15.74 8.79 15.66
CA ALA A 94 -15.96 10.22 15.92
C ALA A 94 -17.40 10.70 15.67
N THR A 95 -18.23 9.92 14.98
CA THR A 95 -19.65 10.24 14.73
C THR A 95 -20.61 9.58 15.74
N GLN A 96 -20.07 8.84 16.71
CA GLN A 96 -20.83 8.17 17.79
C GLN A 96 -20.58 8.78 19.18
N ALA A 97 -19.81 9.88 19.27
CA ALA A 97 -19.55 10.65 20.49
C ALA A 97 -20.20 12.04 20.39
#